data_AF-A0A497B634-F1
#
_entry.id   AF-A0A497B634-F1
#
_cell.length_a   1.000
_cell.length_b   1.000
_cell.length_c   1.000
_cell.angle_alpha   90.00
_cell.angle_beta   90.00
_cell.angle_gamma   90.00
#
_symmetry.space_group_name_H-M   'P 1'
#
loop_
_entity.id
_entity.type
_entity.pdbx_description
1 polymer ?
#
loop_
_entity_poly.entity_id
_entity_poly.type
_entity_poly.pdbx_seq_one_letter_code
_entity_poly.pdbx_strand_id
1 'polypeptide(L)'
;MTATLRLVEALGAATYSSQAARVIRAALNIDARRRAIPALEQLGWWAGGGAGTPVRGSGYTPLPPRVSVADLRVFYLRTYYLALNEARRDSAWRDAYARDLRGITRLFWRGDFTRSAFVTTFSDDVAIYLRRAWQEGAALCGVSPEELSAPEQTELEMRINALLPHVISFADLVEKRTRAQGYKFSNPGLQARLGTWITRYDELRTLGQLRACADQKLQWRRHLKRVTKESCIDCLRLDARVYRAATWRKWGVRPQSRDLACGGWRCGCGFAVVTDVPSTPGHPPRLQGQK
;
A
#
# COMPACT_ATOMS: atom_id res chain seq x y z
N MET A 1 2.19 -24.97 27.93
CA MET A 1 1.60 -23.70 27.45
C MET A 1 1.45 -22.78 28.65
N THR A 2 2.46 -21.95 28.86
CA THR A 2 2.81 -21.32 30.14
C THR A 2 2.30 -19.88 30.22
N ALA A 3 2.27 -19.37 31.46
CA ALA A 3 1.75 -18.07 31.91
C ALA A 3 2.12 -16.84 31.05
N THR A 4 3.14 -16.95 30.20
CA THR A 4 3.56 -15.94 29.23
C THR A 4 2.46 -15.58 28.22
N LEU A 5 1.62 -16.54 27.80
CA LEU A 5 0.52 -16.24 26.85
C LEU A 5 -0.60 -15.42 27.50
N ARG A 6 -0.92 -15.71 28.77
CA ARG A 6 -1.93 -14.98 29.55
C ARG A 6 -1.47 -13.56 29.93
N LEU A 7 -0.16 -13.35 30.09
CA LEU A 7 0.40 -12.01 30.33
C LEU A 7 0.31 -11.13 29.07
N VAL A 8 0.43 -11.72 27.88
CA VAL A 8 0.29 -11.01 26.59
C VAL A 8 -1.18 -10.66 26.31
N GLU A 9 -2.13 -11.53 26.68
CA GLU A 9 -3.56 -11.23 26.61
C GLU A 9 -3.98 -10.17 27.64
N ALA A 10 -3.46 -10.22 28.87
CA ALA A 10 -3.78 -9.25 29.92
C ALA A 10 -3.19 -7.85 29.67
N LEU A 11 -2.02 -7.76 29.03
CA LEU A 11 -1.40 -6.48 28.65
C LEU A 11 -1.98 -5.90 27.34
N GLY A 12 -2.88 -6.63 26.67
CA GLY A 12 -3.49 -6.23 25.39
C GLY A 12 -4.77 -5.42 25.48
N ALA A 13 -5.39 -5.26 26.66
CA ALA A 13 -6.79 -4.82 26.73
C ALA A 13 -7.07 -3.37 27.13
N ALA A 14 -6.13 -2.61 27.70
CA ALA A 14 -6.41 -1.20 28.02
C ALA A 14 -5.14 -0.35 28.13
N THR A 15 -5.17 0.84 27.53
CA THR A 15 -4.25 1.98 27.75
C THR A 15 -2.85 2.03 27.10
N TYR A 16 -2.34 0.99 26.44
CA TYR A 16 -0.97 1.03 25.84
C TYR A 16 -0.86 1.30 24.33
N SER A 17 -1.97 1.54 23.61
CA SER A 17 -1.95 1.62 22.14
C SER A 17 -1.38 2.94 21.59
N SER A 18 -1.53 4.08 22.29
CA SER A 18 -1.11 5.38 21.76
C SER A 18 0.38 5.67 21.93
N GLN A 19 1.00 5.26 23.06
CA GLN A 19 2.43 5.45 23.29
C GLN A 19 3.27 4.44 22.50
N ALA A 20 2.88 3.16 22.46
CA ALA A 20 3.56 2.16 21.63
C ALA A 20 3.51 2.53 20.14
N ALA A 21 2.37 3.02 19.64
CA ALA A 21 2.27 3.48 18.25
C ALA A 21 3.07 4.76 17.97
N ARG A 22 3.31 5.63 18.97
CA ARG A 22 4.21 6.79 18.86
C ARG A 22 5.68 6.37 18.86
N VAL A 23 6.07 5.41 19.71
CA VAL A 23 7.43 4.86 19.75
C VAL A 23 7.74 4.08 18.47
N ILE A 24 6.80 3.30 17.94
CA ILE A 24 6.95 2.60 16.66
C ILE A 24 7.05 3.60 15.49
N ARG A 25 6.22 4.66 15.47
CA ARG A 25 6.33 5.74 14.46
C ARG A 25 7.63 6.54 14.58
N ALA A 26 8.12 6.79 15.78
CA ALA A 26 9.42 7.42 16.00
C ALA A 26 10.57 6.48 15.60
N ALA A 27 10.48 5.18 15.87
CA ALA A 27 11.50 4.20 15.51
C ALA A 27 11.57 3.90 13.99
N LEU A 28 10.49 4.17 13.25
CA LEU A 28 10.41 4.08 11.79
C LEU A 28 10.88 5.35 11.07
N ASN A 29 11.11 6.46 11.80
CA ASN A 29 11.70 7.67 11.25
C ASN A 29 13.22 7.67 11.51
N ILE A 30 14.02 7.56 10.45
CA ILE A 30 15.49 7.41 10.52
C ILE A 30 16.14 8.56 11.31
N ASP A 31 15.58 9.77 11.23
CA ASP A 31 16.06 10.95 11.96
C ASP A 31 15.65 11.02 13.44
N ALA A 32 14.63 10.26 13.84
CA ALA A 32 14.25 10.13 15.24
C ALA A 32 15.09 9.07 15.97
N ARG A 33 15.61 8.06 15.25
CA ARG A 33 16.59 7.09 15.81
C ARG A 33 17.88 7.76 16.31
N ARG A 34 18.41 8.75 15.58
CA ARG A 34 19.63 9.48 16.00
C ARG A 34 19.42 10.34 17.25
N ARG A 35 18.18 10.72 17.56
CA ARG A 35 17.83 11.56 18.72
C ARG A 35 17.32 10.78 19.93
N ALA A 36 16.72 9.60 19.73
CA ALA A 36 16.13 8.82 20.81
C ALA A 36 17.16 8.03 21.64
N ILE A 37 18.28 7.61 21.02
CA ILE A 37 19.31 6.81 21.72
C ILE A 37 19.97 7.61 22.86
N PRO A 38 20.43 8.86 22.66
CA PRO A 38 21.02 9.66 23.74
C PRO A 38 20.00 10.07 24.82
N ALA A 39 18.72 10.25 24.46
CA ALA A 39 17.66 10.60 25.41
C ALA A 39 17.30 9.45 26.36
N LEU A 40 17.41 8.20 25.90
CA LEU A 40 17.23 7.03 26.74
C LEU A 40 18.42 6.79 27.68
N GLU A 41 19.62 7.23 27.31
CA GLU A 41 20.81 7.22 28.17
C GLU A 41 20.74 8.25 29.30
N GLN A 42 20.21 9.46 29.03
CA GLN A 42 20.03 10.50 30.05
C GLN A 42 18.97 10.17 31.10
N LEU A 43 18.04 9.26 30.82
CA LEU A 43 16.99 8.85 31.77
C LEU A 43 17.47 7.85 32.83
N GLY A 44 18.76 7.51 32.87
CA GLY A 44 19.33 6.68 33.95
C GLY A 44 18.88 5.21 33.92
N TRP A 45 18.36 4.72 32.79
CA TRP A 45 17.88 3.34 32.62
C TRP A 45 18.98 2.27 32.61
N TRP A 46 20.23 2.63 32.96
CA TRP A 46 21.40 1.76 32.98
C TRP A 46 22.31 1.92 34.20
N ALA A 47 21.79 2.31 35.36
CA ALA A 47 22.54 2.16 36.59
C ALA A 47 22.44 0.70 37.11
N GLY A 48 23.58 0.02 37.11
CA GLY A 48 23.79 -1.34 37.58
C GLY A 48 23.43 -1.58 39.04
N GLY A 49 23.47 -2.85 39.42
CA GLY A 49 22.97 -3.40 40.67
C GLY A 49 23.48 -2.70 41.94
N GLY A 50 22.53 -2.21 42.72
CA GLY A 50 22.67 -2.03 44.17
C GLY A 50 21.47 -2.70 44.82
N ALA A 51 21.70 -3.77 45.57
CA ALA A 51 20.68 -4.43 46.38
C ALA A 51 20.28 -3.50 47.54
N GLY A 52 19.39 -2.54 47.27
CA GLY A 52 18.75 -1.73 48.30
C GLY A 52 17.60 -2.53 48.93
N THR A 53 17.66 -2.76 50.23
CA THR A 53 16.58 -3.33 51.03
C THR A 53 15.32 -2.47 50.91
N PRO A 54 14.13 -3.06 50.69
CA PRO A 54 12.90 -2.30 50.54
C PRO A 54 12.49 -1.65 51.87
N VAL A 55 12.25 -0.34 51.85
CA VAL A 55 11.67 0.40 52.98
C VAL A 55 10.21 -0.02 53.14
N ARG A 56 9.86 -0.63 54.27
CA ARG A 56 8.49 -0.97 54.66
C ARG A 56 7.65 0.31 54.80
N GLY A 57 6.61 0.45 54.00
CA GLY A 57 5.55 1.45 54.22
C GLY A 57 5.12 2.27 53.01
N SER A 58 5.81 2.20 51.88
CA SER A 58 5.33 2.86 50.65
C SER A 58 4.47 1.89 49.85
N GLY A 59 3.22 2.27 49.53
CA GLY A 59 2.30 1.53 48.67
C GLY A 59 2.73 1.47 47.20
N TYR A 60 4.01 1.19 46.94
CA TYR A 60 4.56 1.02 45.61
C TYR A 60 4.18 -0.35 45.07
N THR A 61 3.35 -0.37 44.04
CA THR A 61 3.17 -1.52 43.16
C THR A 61 4.56 -1.88 42.58
N PRO A 62 5.03 -3.14 42.69
CA PRO A 62 6.31 -3.53 42.15
C PRO A 62 6.33 -3.24 40.63
N LEU A 63 7.37 -2.54 40.19
CA LEU A 63 7.61 -2.30 38.77
C LEU A 63 7.66 -3.66 38.04
N PRO A 64 7.10 -3.75 36.82
CA PRO A 64 7.15 -4.98 36.05
C PRO A 64 8.61 -5.44 35.87
N PRO A 65 8.85 -6.76 35.74
CA PRO A 65 10.19 -7.30 35.57
C PRO A 65 10.90 -6.59 34.42
N ARG A 66 12.18 -6.27 34.63
CA ARG A 66 13.04 -5.62 33.63
C ARG A 66 12.97 -6.40 32.32
N VAL A 67 12.33 -5.82 31.31
CA VAL A 67 12.36 -6.36 29.95
C VAL A 67 13.79 -6.25 29.47
N SER A 68 14.43 -7.36 29.11
CA SER A 68 15.81 -7.32 28.68
C SER A 68 15.92 -6.62 27.32
N VAL A 69 17.07 -6.01 27.02
CA VAL A 69 17.34 -5.45 25.68
C VAL A 69 17.17 -6.50 24.58
N ALA A 70 17.50 -7.76 24.90
CA ALA A 70 17.30 -8.88 23.99
C ALA A 70 15.81 -9.06 23.65
N ASP A 71 14.92 -8.98 24.64
CA ASP A 71 13.46 -9.10 24.42
C ASP A 71 12.92 -7.95 23.58
N LEU A 72 13.37 -6.71 23.83
CA LEU A 72 13.00 -5.56 23.01
C LEU A 72 13.50 -5.70 21.56
N ARG A 73 14.71 -6.23 21.36
CA ARG A 73 15.27 -6.48 20.03
C ARG A 73 14.50 -7.56 19.28
N VAL A 74 14.13 -8.66 19.94
CA VAL A 74 13.33 -9.74 19.35
C VAL A 74 11.94 -9.23 18.99
N PHE A 75 11.28 -8.48 19.87
CA PHE A 75 9.98 -7.86 19.59
C PHE A 75 10.07 -6.94 18.36
N TYR A 76 11.04 -6.02 18.34
CA TYR A 76 11.21 -5.08 17.23
C TYR A 76 11.46 -5.79 15.89
N LEU A 77 12.37 -6.78 15.87
CA LEU A 77 12.68 -7.55 14.66
C LEU A 77 11.47 -8.36 14.18
N ARG A 78 10.69 -8.94 15.09
CA ARG A 78 9.46 -9.67 14.76
C ARG A 78 8.41 -8.74 14.12
N THR A 79 8.14 -7.59 14.73
CA THR A 79 7.19 -6.61 14.18
C THR A 79 7.66 -6.08 12.83
N TYR A 80 8.95 -5.77 12.69
CA TYR A 80 9.54 -5.35 11.42
C TYR A 80 9.44 -6.42 10.33
N TYR A 81 9.74 -7.68 10.66
CA TYR A 81 9.67 -8.80 9.72
C TYR A 81 8.22 -9.09 9.27
N LEU A 82 7.26 -9.01 10.18
CA LEU A 82 5.84 -9.16 9.85
C LEU A 82 5.36 -8.04 8.91
N ALA A 83 5.68 -6.78 9.21
CA ALA A 83 5.35 -5.65 8.35
C ALA A 83 5.99 -5.76 6.95
N LEU A 84 7.25 -6.23 6.87
CA LEU A 84 7.91 -6.50 5.59
C LEU A 84 7.26 -7.63 4.80
N ASN A 85 6.83 -8.71 5.46
CA ASN A 85 6.17 -9.84 4.80
C ASN A 85 4.76 -9.49 4.33
N GLU A 86 4.06 -8.64 5.07
CA GLU A 86 2.76 -8.10 4.64
C GLU A 86 2.94 -7.18 3.43
N ALA A 87 3.90 -6.24 3.48
CA ALA A 87 4.25 -5.39 2.33
C ALA A 87 4.71 -6.19 1.10
N ARG A 88 5.45 -7.30 1.29
CA ARG A 88 5.85 -8.22 0.21
C ARG A 88 4.67 -9.00 -0.36
N ARG A 89 3.71 -9.43 0.48
CA ARG A 89 2.49 -10.09 0.00
C ARG A 89 1.65 -9.11 -0.83
N ASP A 90 1.56 -7.87 -0.38
CA ASP A 90 0.86 -6.79 -1.09
C ASP A 90 1.48 -6.42 -2.45
N SER A 91 2.79 -6.68 -2.66
CA SER A 91 3.44 -6.45 -3.96
C SER A 91 3.47 -7.69 -4.85
N ALA A 92 3.29 -8.89 -4.29
CA ALA A 92 3.48 -10.15 -5.01
C ALA A 92 2.54 -10.29 -6.23
N TRP A 93 1.25 -10.00 -6.05
CA TRP A 93 0.26 -10.10 -7.13
C TRP A 93 0.44 -9.05 -8.20
N ARG A 94 0.73 -7.81 -7.79
CA ARG A 94 1.08 -6.73 -8.70
C ARG A 94 2.32 -7.07 -9.54
N ASP A 95 3.34 -7.67 -8.93
CA ASP A 95 4.57 -8.05 -9.62
C ASP A 95 4.38 -9.29 -10.50
N ALA A 96 3.52 -10.22 -10.09
CA ALA A 96 3.07 -11.33 -10.92
C ALA A 96 2.34 -10.84 -12.17
N TYR A 97 1.33 -9.96 -12.01
CA TYR A 97 0.65 -9.29 -13.12
C TYR A 97 1.65 -8.62 -14.07
N ALA A 98 2.59 -7.85 -13.52
CA ALA A 98 3.59 -7.16 -14.31
C ALA A 98 4.58 -8.10 -15.02
N ARG A 99 4.85 -9.28 -14.47
CA ARG A 99 5.70 -10.30 -15.08
C ARG A 99 4.95 -11.02 -16.19
N ASP A 100 3.70 -11.39 -15.95
CA ASP A 100 2.90 -12.19 -16.89
C ASP A 100 2.57 -11.37 -18.13
N LEU A 101 2.11 -10.11 -17.97
CA LEU A 101 1.90 -9.21 -19.11
C LEU A 101 3.17 -8.99 -19.93
N ARG A 102 4.34 -8.88 -19.28
CA ARG A 102 5.64 -8.79 -19.99
C ARG A 102 5.99 -10.09 -20.70
N GLY A 103 5.71 -11.23 -20.10
CA GLY A 103 5.91 -12.55 -20.68
C GLY A 103 5.09 -12.73 -21.95
N ILE A 104 3.78 -12.52 -21.86
CA ILE A 104 2.83 -12.62 -22.98
C ILE A 104 3.20 -11.64 -24.10
N THR A 105 3.48 -10.38 -23.76
CA THR A 105 3.92 -9.38 -24.76
C THR A 105 5.23 -9.78 -25.42
N ARG A 106 6.16 -10.39 -24.68
CA ARG A 106 7.44 -10.85 -25.23
C ARG A 106 7.26 -12.04 -26.17
N LEU A 107 6.42 -13.00 -25.82
CA LEU A 107 6.08 -14.14 -26.68
C LEU A 107 5.50 -13.64 -28.01
N PHE A 108 4.55 -12.71 -27.95
CA PHE A 108 3.96 -12.11 -29.14
C PHE A 108 4.95 -11.29 -29.95
N TRP A 109 5.76 -10.46 -29.30
CA TRP A 109 6.82 -9.67 -29.95
C TRP A 109 7.87 -10.53 -30.68
N ARG A 110 8.17 -11.75 -30.19
CA ARG A 110 9.07 -12.71 -30.84
C ARG A 110 8.43 -13.46 -32.02
N GLY A 111 7.10 -13.44 -32.12
CA GLY A 111 6.33 -14.24 -33.08
C GLY A 111 5.96 -15.63 -32.57
N ASP A 112 6.17 -15.93 -31.29
CA ASP A 112 5.83 -17.23 -30.69
C ASP A 112 4.31 -17.36 -30.41
N PHE A 113 3.61 -16.22 -30.37
CA PHE A 113 2.16 -16.15 -30.21
C PHE A 113 1.52 -15.65 -31.50
N THR A 114 0.39 -16.23 -31.87
CA THR A 114 -0.49 -15.63 -32.88
C THR A 114 -1.20 -14.42 -32.28
N ARG A 115 -1.70 -13.53 -33.15
CA ARG A 115 -2.48 -12.36 -32.72
C ARG A 115 -3.70 -12.75 -31.87
N SER A 116 -4.42 -13.80 -32.26
CA SER A 116 -5.57 -14.30 -31.51
C SER A 116 -5.17 -14.85 -30.14
N ALA A 117 -4.11 -15.66 -30.07
CA ALA A 117 -3.60 -16.17 -28.79
C ALA A 117 -3.17 -15.03 -27.86
N PHE A 118 -2.47 -14.03 -28.39
CA PHE A 118 -2.10 -12.84 -27.61
C PHE A 118 -3.31 -12.09 -27.07
N VAL A 119 -4.29 -11.77 -27.92
CA VAL A 119 -5.46 -10.99 -27.50
C VAL A 119 -6.26 -11.74 -26.44
N THR A 120 -6.48 -13.05 -26.59
CA THR A 120 -7.19 -13.86 -25.58
C THR A 120 -6.43 -13.91 -24.27
N THR A 121 -5.18 -14.42 -24.27
CA THR A 121 -4.42 -14.59 -23.03
C THR A 121 -4.14 -13.27 -22.31
N PHE A 122 -3.83 -12.20 -23.05
CA PHE A 122 -3.62 -10.89 -22.44
C PHE A 122 -4.90 -10.32 -21.83
N SER A 123 -6.06 -10.51 -22.48
CA SER A 123 -7.35 -10.06 -21.96
C SER A 123 -7.76 -10.82 -20.69
N ASP A 124 -7.56 -12.14 -20.68
CA ASP A 124 -7.85 -13.00 -19.53
C ASP A 124 -7.00 -12.61 -18.32
N ASP A 125 -5.69 -12.44 -18.51
CA ASP A 125 -4.77 -11.99 -17.46
C ASP A 125 -5.16 -10.61 -16.92
N VAL A 126 -5.52 -9.66 -17.80
CA VAL A 126 -6.00 -8.35 -17.38
C VAL A 126 -7.25 -8.50 -16.52
N ALA A 127 -8.25 -9.27 -16.94
CA ALA A 127 -9.48 -9.44 -16.17
C ALA A 127 -9.22 -10.09 -14.80
N ILE A 128 -8.46 -11.19 -14.75
CA ILE A 128 -8.14 -11.93 -13.51
C ILE A 128 -7.41 -11.02 -12.51
N TYR A 129 -6.32 -10.39 -12.95
CA TYR A 129 -5.50 -9.59 -12.04
C TYR A 129 -6.18 -8.29 -11.61
N LEU A 130 -7.04 -7.68 -12.44
CA LEU A 130 -7.77 -6.48 -12.03
C LEU A 130 -8.91 -6.79 -11.05
N ARG A 131 -9.59 -7.94 -11.16
CA ARG A 131 -10.50 -8.41 -10.10
C ARG A 131 -9.76 -8.64 -8.79
N ARG A 132 -8.60 -9.29 -8.86
CA ARG A 132 -7.74 -9.51 -7.69
C ARG A 132 -7.31 -8.20 -7.05
N ALA A 133 -6.89 -7.23 -7.86
CA ALA A 133 -6.49 -5.90 -7.38
C ALA A 133 -7.62 -5.23 -6.59
N TRP A 134 -8.86 -5.27 -7.11
CA TRP A 134 -10.03 -4.74 -6.41
C TRP A 134 -10.25 -5.42 -5.06
N GLN A 135 -10.21 -6.75 -5.02
CA GLN A 135 -10.36 -7.54 -3.79
C GLN A 135 -9.29 -7.20 -2.76
N GLU A 136 -8.03 -7.04 -3.17
CA GLU A 136 -6.96 -6.56 -2.27
C GLU A 136 -7.24 -5.17 -1.72
N GLY A 137 -7.77 -4.28 -2.55
CA GLY A 137 -8.21 -2.96 -2.11
C GLY A 137 -9.28 -3.05 -1.04
N ALA A 138 -10.30 -3.87 -1.28
CA ALA A 138 -11.41 -4.08 -0.36
C ALA A 138 -10.98 -4.73 0.97
N ALA A 139 -10.04 -5.68 0.90
CA ALA A 139 -9.49 -6.35 2.06
C ALA A 139 -8.77 -5.40 3.03
N LEU A 140 -8.18 -4.30 2.54
CA LEU A 140 -7.61 -3.24 3.40
C LEU A 140 -8.65 -2.57 4.30
N CYS A 141 -9.93 -2.71 3.96
CA CYS A 141 -11.07 -2.18 4.70
C CYS A 141 -11.81 -3.26 5.51
N GLY A 142 -11.31 -4.50 5.51
CA GLY A 142 -11.91 -5.65 6.19
C GLY A 142 -13.06 -6.31 5.44
N VAL A 143 -13.24 -6.03 4.14
CA VAL A 143 -14.30 -6.63 3.31
C VAL A 143 -13.75 -7.83 2.56
N SER A 144 -14.39 -8.99 2.71
CA SER A 144 -14.02 -10.20 1.98
C SER A 144 -14.55 -10.20 0.54
N PRO A 145 -14.01 -11.02 -0.38
CA PRO A 145 -14.53 -11.12 -1.74
C PRO A 145 -16.01 -11.51 -1.83
N GLU A 146 -16.49 -12.32 -0.89
CA GLU A 146 -17.88 -12.79 -0.80
C GLU A 146 -18.85 -11.70 -0.32
N GLU A 147 -18.33 -10.69 0.38
CA GLU A 147 -19.09 -9.55 0.91
C GLU A 147 -19.22 -8.39 -0.09
N LEU A 148 -18.59 -8.49 -1.27
CA LEU A 148 -18.69 -7.46 -2.30
C LEU A 148 -20.13 -7.29 -2.77
N SER A 149 -20.66 -6.07 -2.66
CA SER A 149 -22.02 -5.76 -3.05
C SER A 149 -22.21 -5.85 -4.58
N ALA A 150 -23.42 -6.16 -5.03
CA ALA A 150 -23.74 -6.23 -6.47
C ALA A 150 -23.41 -4.93 -7.25
N PRO A 151 -23.62 -3.71 -6.69
CA PRO A 151 -23.16 -2.48 -7.32
C PRO A 151 -21.64 -2.36 -7.47
N GLU A 152 -20.86 -2.85 -6.49
CA GLU A 152 -19.40 -2.85 -6.56
C GLU A 152 -18.89 -3.83 -7.61
N GLN A 153 -19.48 -5.03 -7.67
CA GLN A 153 -19.17 -6.02 -8.71
C GLN A 153 -19.49 -5.47 -10.12
N THR A 154 -20.65 -4.82 -10.27
CA THR A 154 -21.04 -4.18 -11.53
C THR A 154 -20.06 -3.09 -11.95
N GLU A 155 -19.64 -2.23 -11.02
CA GLU A 155 -18.63 -1.21 -11.34
C GLU A 155 -17.29 -1.83 -11.73
N LEU A 156 -16.83 -2.86 -11.01
CA LEU A 156 -15.59 -3.58 -11.33
C LEU A 156 -15.63 -4.13 -12.76
N GLU A 157 -16.69 -4.87 -13.11
CA GLU A 157 -16.84 -5.45 -14.45
C GLU A 157 -16.95 -4.37 -15.53
N MET A 158 -17.68 -3.27 -15.28
CA MET A 158 -17.70 -2.13 -16.21
C MET A 158 -16.30 -1.56 -16.46
N ARG A 159 -15.45 -1.46 -15.44
CA ARG A 159 -14.08 -0.94 -15.58
C ARG A 159 -13.20 -1.91 -16.36
N ILE A 160 -13.32 -3.22 -16.12
CA ILE A 160 -12.60 -4.25 -16.86
C ILE A 160 -13.02 -4.24 -18.32
N ASN A 161 -14.33 -4.28 -18.58
CA ASN A 161 -14.90 -4.29 -19.94
C ASN A 161 -14.56 -3.02 -20.74
N ALA A 162 -14.42 -1.87 -20.07
CA ALA A 162 -13.95 -0.64 -20.72
C ALA A 162 -12.47 -0.71 -21.16
N LEU A 163 -11.66 -1.61 -20.59
CA LEU A 163 -10.25 -1.77 -20.94
C LEU A 163 -10.03 -2.80 -22.05
N LEU A 164 -10.82 -3.87 -22.10
CA LEU A 164 -10.58 -5.01 -23.01
C LEU A 164 -10.52 -4.62 -24.51
N PRO A 165 -11.35 -3.70 -25.04
CA PRO A 165 -11.23 -3.28 -26.44
C PRO A 165 -9.87 -2.67 -26.80
N HIS A 166 -9.16 -2.09 -25.83
CA HIS A 166 -7.83 -1.51 -26.04
C HIS A 166 -6.72 -2.57 -26.19
N VAL A 167 -6.98 -3.84 -25.87
CA VAL A 167 -6.01 -4.93 -26.05
C VAL A 167 -5.70 -5.13 -27.53
N ILE A 168 -6.70 -5.00 -28.41
CA ILE A 168 -6.51 -5.12 -29.87
C ILE A 168 -5.56 -4.02 -30.38
N SER A 169 -5.81 -2.76 -30.00
CA SER A 169 -4.91 -1.65 -30.39
C SER A 169 -3.50 -1.81 -29.80
N PHE A 170 -3.38 -2.44 -28.64
CA PHE A 170 -2.07 -2.77 -28.08
C PHE A 170 -1.39 -3.91 -28.86
N ALA A 171 -2.14 -4.91 -29.33
CA ALA A 171 -1.62 -5.95 -30.21
C ALA A 171 -1.06 -5.35 -31.51
N ASP A 172 -1.81 -4.45 -32.16
CA ASP A 172 -1.37 -3.76 -33.38
C ASP A 172 -0.05 -3.01 -33.19
N LEU A 173 0.13 -2.40 -32.00
CA LEU A 173 1.38 -1.72 -31.63
C LEU A 173 2.55 -2.70 -31.52
N VAL A 174 2.33 -3.88 -30.96
CA VAL A 174 3.37 -4.92 -30.80
C VAL A 174 3.75 -5.52 -32.15
N GLU A 175 2.78 -5.81 -33.03
CA GLU A 175 3.01 -6.34 -34.38
C GLU A 175 3.82 -5.39 -35.27
N LYS A 176 3.55 -4.07 -35.16
CA LYS A 176 4.32 -3.03 -35.87
C LYS A 176 5.73 -2.81 -35.32
N ARG A 177 6.12 -3.50 -34.24
CA ARG A 177 7.40 -3.34 -33.54
C ARG A 177 8.02 -4.68 -33.17
N THR A 178 7.93 -5.66 -34.06
CA THR A 178 8.40 -7.04 -33.81
C THR A 178 9.91 -7.16 -33.84
N ARG A 179 10.42 -8.31 -33.33
CA ARG A 179 11.83 -8.68 -33.45
C ARG A 179 12.30 -8.78 -34.90
N ALA A 180 11.45 -9.33 -35.78
CA ALA A 180 11.76 -9.50 -37.20
C ALA A 180 12.02 -8.16 -37.92
N GLN A 181 11.39 -7.09 -37.45
CA GLN A 181 11.59 -5.71 -37.94
C GLN A 181 12.78 -4.99 -37.27
N GLY A 182 13.60 -5.68 -36.48
CA GLY A 182 14.78 -5.12 -35.82
C GLY A 182 14.50 -4.29 -34.55
N TYR A 183 13.23 -4.16 -34.13
CA TYR A 183 12.90 -3.46 -32.89
C TYR A 183 13.32 -4.29 -31.67
N LYS A 184 13.92 -3.65 -30.67
CA LYS A 184 14.21 -4.29 -29.38
C LYS A 184 12.96 -4.31 -28.49
N PHE A 185 12.72 -5.40 -27.75
CA PHE A 185 11.64 -5.46 -26.75
C PHE A 185 11.76 -4.35 -25.68
N SER A 186 12.99 -3.93 -25.38
CA SER A 186 13.30 -2.82 -24.47
C SER A 186 12.99 -1.43 -25.05
N ASN A 187 12.37 -1.35 -26.25
CA ASN A 187 11.96 -0.09 -26.85
C ASN A 187 11.12 0.75 -25.86
N PRO A 188 11.50 2.02 -25.59
CA PRO A 188 10.84 2.84 -24.58
C PRO A 188 9.34 3.04 -24.85
N GLY A 189 8.93 3.13 -26.11
CA GLY A 189 7.52 3.33 -26.47
C GLY A 189 6.66 2.09 -26.15
N LEU A 190 7.17 0.89 -26.44
CA LEU A 190 6.48 -0.36 -26.09
C LEU A 190 6.43 -0.54 -24.56
N GLN A 191 7.55 -0.35 -23.87
CA GLN A 191 7.63 -0.47 -22.42
C GLN A 191 6.75 0.57 -21.69
N ALA A 192 6.66 1.78 -22.21
CA ALA A 192 5.76 2.80 -21.67
C ALA A 192 4.30 2.36 -21.78
N ARG A 193 3.85 1.88 -22.94
CA ARG A 193 2.48 1.40 -23.11
C ARG A 193 2.18 0.16 -22.27
N LEU A 194 3.09 -0.81 -22.23
CA LEU A 194 2.95 -1.96 -21.35
C LEU A 194 2.84 -1.55 -19.87
N GLY A 195 3.65 -0.59 -19.43
CA GLY A 195 3.54 -0.12 -18.06
C GLY A 195 2.18 0.54 -17.76
N THR A 196 1.48 1.12 -18.75
CA THR A 196 0.14 1.71 -18.53
C THR A 196 -0.86 0.66 -18.11
N TRP A 197 -0.79 -0.55 -18.68
CA TRP A 197 -1.55 -1.71 -18.22
C TRP A 197 -1.19 -2.09 -16.79
N ILE A 198 0.10 -2.20 -16.48
CA ILE A 198 0.60 -2.53 -15.13
C ILE A 198 0.12 -1.52 -14.09
N THR A 199 -0.06 -0.25 -14.46
CA THR A 199 -0.53 0.79 -13.53
C THR A 199 -2.04 0.68 -13.25
N ARG A 200 -2.83 0.03 -14.12
CA ARG A 200 -4.27 -0.20 -13.89
C ARG A 200 -4.52 -1.07 -12.66
N TYR A 201 -3.62 -2.00 -12.36
CA TYR A 201 -3.68 -2.78 -11.14
C TYR A 201 -3.75 -1.88 -9.90
N ASP A 202 -2.83 -0.92 -9.83
CA ASP A 202 -2.74 -0.01 -8.70
C ASP A 202 -3.98 0.92 -8.62
N GLU A 203 -4.53 1.31 -9.77
CA GLU A 203 -5.77 2.10 -9.87
C GLU A 203 -6.99 1.32 -9.36
N LEU A 204 -7.20 0.08 -9.84
CA LEU A 204 -8.35 -0.72 -9.41
C LEU A 204 -8.24 -1.16 -7.96
N ARG A 205 -7.04 -1.42 -7.44
CA ARG A 205 -6.83 -1.63 -6.00
C ARG A 205 -7.25 -0.41 -5.18
N THR A 206 -6.86 0.78 -5.63
CA THR A 206 -7.26 2.04 -4.96
C THR A 206 -8.77 2.25 -5.01
N LEU A 207 -9.41 1.89 -6.13
CA LEU A 207 -10.86 2.01 -6.29
C LEU A 207 -11.62 1.01 -5.41
N GLY A 208 -11.17 -0.25 -5.35
CA GLY A 208 -11.74 -1.25 -4.45
C GLY A 208 -11.67 -0.83 -2.99
N GLN A 209 -10.52 -0.31 -2.55
CA GLN A 209 -10.36 0.26 -1.21
C GLN A 209 -11.34 1.41 -0.97
N LEU A 210 -11.44 2.34 -1.93
CA LEU A 210 -12.30 3.50 -1.80
C LEU A 210 -13.79 3.16 -1.71
N ARG A 211 -14.22 2.06 -2.34
CA ARG A 211 -15.60 1.55 -2.28
C ARG A 211 -15.87 0.82 -0.97
N ALA A 212 -15.00 -0.11 -0.59
CA ALA A 212 -15.14 -0.94 0.59
C ALA A 212 -14.98 -0.19 1.92
N CYS A 213 -14.11 0.83 1.97
CA CYS A 213 -13.83 1.56 3.22
C CYS A 213 -14.97 2.47 3.70
N ALA A 214 -16.17 2.41 3.10
CA ALA A 214 -17.38 3.12 3.51
C ALA A 214 -17.13 4.58 3.98
N ASP A 215 -17.14 4.84 5.29
CA ASP A 215 -16.86 6.14 5.92
C ASP A 215 -15.58 6.18 6.76
N GLN A 216 -14.72 5.16 6.64
CA GLN A 216 -13.40 5.14 7.24
C GLN A 216 -12.57 6.32 6.72
N LYS A 217 -11.70 6.85 7.59
CA LYS A 217 -10.79 7.93 7.22
C LYS A 217 -9.62 7.36 6.45
N LEU A 218 -9.41 7.91 5.25
CA LEU A 218 -8.29 7.59 4.38
C LEU A 218 -7.37 8.79 4.32
N GLN A 219 -6.10 8.55 4.66
CA GLN A 219 -5.02 9.50 4.48
C GLN A 219 -4.35 9.29 3.13
N TRP A 220 -4.23 10.36 2.36
CA TRP A 220 -3.38 10.33 1.18
C TRP A 220 -1.91 10.29 1.60
N ARG A 221 -1.18 9.31 1.08
CA ARG A 221 0.25 9.15 1.33
C ARG A 221 1.02 9.21 0.02
N ARG A 222 1.95 10.15 -0.08
CA ARG A 222 2.98 10.09 -1.12
C ARG A 222 3.89 8.91 -0.89
N HIS A 223 4.47 8.40 -1.98
CA HIS A 223 5.49 7.35 -1.96
C HIS A 223 5.10 6.02 -1.28
N LEU A 224 3.82 5.81 -0.99
CA LEU A 224 3.33 4.58 -0.36
C LEU A 224 3.75 3.34 -1.17
N LYS A 225 3.73 3.45 -2.50
CA LYS A 225 4.06 2.34 -3.40
C LYS A 225 5.50 2.39 -3.93
N ARG A 226 6.12 3.58 -3.99
CA ARG A 226 7.43 3.80 -4.65
C ARG A 226 8.17 5.00 -4.04
N VAL A 227 9.22 4.71 -3.26
CA VAL A 227 9.97 5.72 -2.48
C VAL A 227 10.75 6.70 -3.35
N THR A 228 11.35 6.25 -4.45
CA THR A 228 12.33 7.05 -5.23
C THR A 228 11.74 7.94 -6.32
N LYS A 229 10.41 8.06 -6.42
CA LYS A 229 9.77 8.75 -7.55
C LYS A 229 9.30 10.15 -7.21
N GLU A 230 9.59 11.11 -8.07
CA GLU A 230 9.06 12.47 -7.98
C GLU A 230 7.52 12.49 -7.93
N SER A 231 6.98 13.35 -7.06
CA SER A 231 5.54 13.57 -6.93
C SER A 231 5.14 14.80 -7.75
N CYS A 232 4.03 14.72 -8.47
CA CYS A 232 3.47 15.92 -9.11
C CYS A 232 2.86 16.86 -8.07
N ILE A 233 2.58 18.10 -8.49
CA ILE A 233 2.02 19.15 -7.66
C ILE A 233 0.71 18.75 -6.95
N ASP A 234 -0.19 18.01 -7.61
CA ASP A 234 -1.42 17.52 -6.97
C ASP A 234 -1.11 16.53 -5.83
N CYS A 235 -0.19 15.60 -6.06
CA CYS A 235 0.23 14.65 -5.04
C CYS A 235 0.92 15.33 -3.85
N LEU A 236 1.66 16.42 -4.10
CA LEU A 236 2.27 17.24 -3.05
C LEU A 236 1.21 17.95 -2.21
N ARG A 237 0.20 18.55 -2.86
CA ARG A 237 -0.90 19.26 -2.17
C ARG A 237 -1.81 18.34 -1.36
N LEU A 238 -1.98 17.11 -1.83
CA LEU A 238 -2.80 16.10 -1.19
C LEU A 238 -2.09 15.33 -0.09
N ASP A 239 -0.76 15.41 0.03
CA ASP A 239 -0.01 14.63 1.02
C ASP A 239 -0.49 14.86 2.45
N ALA A 240 -0.58 13.77 3.20
CA ALA A 240 -1.07 13.70 4.57
C ALA A 240 -2.50 14.19 4.80
N ARG A 241 -3.24 14.63 3.77
CA ARG A 241 -4.66 15.00 3.88
C ARG A 241 -5.49 13.78 4.24
N VAL A 242 -6.41 13.96 5.16
CA VAL A 242 -7.28 12.92 5.68
C VAL A 242 -8.72 13.31 5.42
N TYR A 243 -9.44 12.49 4.68
CA TYR A 243 -10.90 12.63 4.54
C TYR A 243 -11.55 11.25 4.66
N ARG A 244 -12.86 11.23 4.87
CA ARG A 244 -13.62 9.98 4.77
C ARG A 244 -13.62 9.47 3.34
N ALA A 245 -13.66 8.15 3.15
CA ALA A 245 -13.75 7.54 1.82
C ALA A 245 -14.94 8.09 1.00
N ALA A 246 -16.10 8.32 1.62
CA ALA A 246 -17.22 9.00 0.98
C ALA A 246 -16.88 10.41 0.45
N THR A 247 -16.08 11.21 1.16
CA THR A 247 -15.63 12.53 0.70
C THR A 247 -14.72 12.40 -0.52
N TRP A 248 -13.73 11.52 -0.48
CA TRP A 248 -12.86 11.26 -1.63
C TRP A 248 -13.65 10.84 -2.88
N ARG A 249 -14.66 9.95 -2.72
CA ARG A 249 -15.58 9.53 -3.79
C ARG A 249 -16.40 10.69 -4.34
N LYS A 250 -17.04 11.46 -3.47
CA LYS A 250 -17.90 12.59 -3.84
C LYS A 250 -17.19 13.58 -4.75
N TRP A 251 -15.91 13.84 -4.48
CA TRP A 251 -15.10 14.79 -5.25
C TRP A 251 -14.31 14.15 -6.39
N GLY A 252 -14.41 12.83 -6.60
CA GLY A 252 -13.66 12.12 -7.64
C GLY A 252 -12.14 12.15 -7.45
N VAL A 253 -11.63 12.50 -6.27
CA VAL A 253 -10.19 12.62 -6.02
C VAL A 253 -9.66 11.30 -5.46
N ARG A 254 -8.79 10.65 -6.23
CA ARG A 254 -8.17 9.37 -5.84
C ARG A 254 -6.72 9.25 -6.32
N PRO A 255 -5.86 8.52 -5.60
CA PRO A 255 -4.52 8.19 -6.06
C PRO A 255 -4.56 7.54 -7.43
N GLN A 256 -3.60 7.92 -8.28
CA GLN A 256 -3.40 7.34 -9.61
C GLN A 256 -4.57 7.53 -10.58
N SER A 257 -5.48 8.49 -10.31
CA SER A 257 -6.46 8.90 -11.32
C SER A 257 -5.79 9.62 -12.49
N ARG A 258 -6.44 9.57 -13.65
CA ARG A 258 -6.02 10.32 -14.85
C ARG A 258 -6.17 11.83 -14.68
N ASP A 259 -6.94 12.26 -13.67
CA ASP A 259 -7.26 13.65 -13.37
C ASP A 259 -6.16 14.37 -12.58
N LEU A 260 -5.16 13.64 -12.08
CA LEU A 260 -3.97 14.22 -11.47
C LEU A 260 -3.09 14.87 -12.54
N ALA A 261 -2.31 15.88 -12.18
CA ALA A 261 -1.35 16.52 -13.08
C ALA A 261 -0.33 15.55 -13.71
N CYS A 262 -0.08 14.38 -13.11
CA CYS A 262 0.76 13.31 -13.67
C CYS A 262 0.00 12.31 -14.55
N GLY A 263 -1.31 12.48 -14.75
CA GLY A 263 -2.17 11.53 -15.45
C GLY A 263 -2.30 10.17 -14.77
N GLY A 264 -1.97 10.08 -13.48
CA GLY A 264 -1.88 8.83 -12.73
C GLY A 264 -0.70 7.95 -13.15
N TRP A 265 0.09 8.39 -14.11
CA TRP A 265 1.21 7.65 -14.66
C TRP A 265 2.41 7.72 -13.72
N ARG A 266 2.99 6.56 -13.40
CA ARG A 266 4.18 6.43 -12.55
C ARG A 266 4.04 7.04 -11.13
N CYS A 267 2.86 7.46 -10.68
CA CYS A 267 2.66 7.96 -9.32
C CYS A 267 2.89 6.86 -8.26
N GLY A 268 3.60 7.19 -7.18
CA GLY A 268 3.76 6.34 -5.99
C GLY A 268 2.71 6.59 -4.89
N CYS A 269 1.72 7.44 -5.16
CA CYS A 269 0.65 7.82 -4.24
C CYS A 269 -0.32 6.66 -3.94
N GLY A 270 -0.90 6.65 -2.75
CA GLY A 270 -1.92 5.69 -2.32
C GLY A 270 -2.69 6.18 -1.08
N PHE A 271 -3.67 5.39 -0.63
CA PHE A 271 -4.39 5.64 0.60
C PHE A 271 -3.88 4.75 1.74
N ALA A 272 -3.76 5.35 2.92
CA ALA A 272 -3.56 4.63 4.18
C ALA A 272 -4.81 4.81 5.05
N VAL A 273 -5.33 3.72 5.60
CA VAL A 273 -6.42 3.78 6.58
C VAL A 273 -5.87 4.37 7.88
N VAL A 274 -6.56 5.36 8.46
CA VAL A 274 -6.14 6.01 9.71
C VAL A 274 -7.32 6.16 10.67
N THR A 275 -7.11 5.87 11.95
CA THR A 275 -8.16 6.01 12.98
C THR A 275 -7.99 7.29 13.79
N ASP A 276 -6.74 7.57 14.19
CA ASP A 276 -6.43 8.55 15.24
C ASP A 276 -6.15 9.96 14.71
N VAL A 277 -6.17 10.16 13.40
CA VAL A 277 -5.89 11.45 12.77
C VAL A 277 -7.22 12.19 12.55
N PRO A 278 -7.36 13.48 12.95
CA PRO A 278 -8.55 14.25 12.65
C PRO A 278 -8.73 14.39 11.13
N SER A 279 -9.99 14.45 10.69
CA SER A 279 -10.28 14.75 9.28
C SER A 279 -9.78 16.16 8.98
N THR A 280 -9.19 16.35 7.81
CA THR A 280 -8.88 17.68 7.29
C THR A 280 -10.20 18.44 7.10
N PRO A 281 -10.31 19.69 7.59
CA PRO A 281 -11.49 20.52 7.35
C PRO A 281 -11.70 20.85 5.87
N GLY A 282 -12.96 21.03 5.46
CA GLY A 282 -13.32 21.47 4.11
C GLY A 282 -13.33 20.35 3.06
N HIS A 283 -13.18 20.74 1.79
CA HIS A 283 -13.16 19.81 0.65
C HIS A 283 -11.73 19.55 0.15
N PRO A 284 -11.47 18.43 -0.53
CA PRO A 284 -10.21 18.19 -1.22
C PRO A 284 -9.84 19.35 -2.16
N PRO A 285 -8.55 19.72 -2.26
CA PRO A 285 -8.08 20.69 -3.24
C PRO A 285 -8.45 20.27 -4.68
N ARG A 286 -8.79 21.25 -5.54
CA ARG A 286 -8.99 21.01 -6.97
C ARG A 286 -7.69 20.51 -7.61
N LEU A 287 -7.80 19.48 -8.44
CA LEU A 287 -6.69 18.88 -9.17
C LEU A 287 -6.31 19.77 -10.37
N GLN A 288 -5.02 19.96 -10.60
CA GLN A 288 -4.53 20.72 -11.77
C GLN A 288 -4.60 19.92 -13.07
N GLY A 289 -4.70 18.59 -13.00
CA GLY A 289 -4.84 17.73 -14.18
C GLY A 289 -6.25 17.71 -14.77
N GLN A 290 -7.27 18.22 -14.06
CA GLN A 290 -8.62 18.41 -14.61
C GLN A 290 -8.59 19.63 -15.54
N LYS A 291 -8.56 19.35 -16.85
CA LYS A 291 -8.74 20.34 -17.91
C LYS A 291 -10.13 20.17 -18.53
#